data_AF-A0A368Q4P1-F1
#
_entry.id   AF-A0A368Q4P1-F1
#
_cell.length_a   1.000
_cell.length_b   1.000
_cell.length_c   1.000
_cell.angle_alpha   90.00
_cell.angle_beta   90.00
_cell.angle_gamma   90.00
#
_symmetry.space_group_name_H-M   'P 1'
#
loop_
_entity.id
_entity.type
_entity.pdbx_description
1 polymer ?
#
loop_
_entity_poly.entity_id
_entity_poly.type
_entity_poly.pdbx_seq_one_letter_code
_entity_poly.pdbx_strand_id
1 'polypeptide(L)'
;MDCCRHVNPFRACAGLRGLGYLMVALVAAIAAVSYYAVVVYAWGPMLLAGGVAAAGAAAVLAAFHVLLAMILWCYLMVVFTDPGAVPENWRHDAEYSGDPGSSSEEQGSAPSYCSRCQNGKPPRCHHCSVCNRCVLKMDHHCIWVVNCVGARNYKYFLLFLVYTFAETVLDTLVLLPNFIEFFQDESRRSSSPGDIAILFLAFVLNLAFVLSLLCFIGMHTSLVTSNTTSIEVYERKKSVSWKYDLGWRRNLEQVFGTKKLFWFVPLYSAEDLHNIPALGGLEFPTRSDAIV
;
A
#
# COMPACT_ATOMS: atom_id res chain seq x y z
N MET A 1 -22.29 29.27 28.63
CA MET A 1 -22.45 29.94 27.33
C MET A 1 -22.24 28.90 26.26
N ASP A 2 -23.36 28.56 25.64
CA ASP A 2 -23.64 27.42 24.79
C ASP A 2 -22.78 27.31 23.54
N CYS A 3 -22.42 26.08 23.17
CA CYS A 3 -22.61 25.62 21.80
C CYS A 3 -22.64 24.08 21.73
N CYS A 4 -23.70 23.49 22.26
CA CYS A 4 -24.14 22.17 21.84
C CYS A 4 -24.66 22.25 20.39
N ARG A 5 -23.84 21.86 19.42
CA ARG A 5 -24.32 21.29 18.15
C ARG A 5 -23.64 19.95 17.95
N HIS A 6 -24.30 18.91 18.47
CA HIS A 6 -24.16 17.54 18.04
C HIS A 6 -24.38 17.45 16.53
N VAL A 7 -23.31 17.53 15.74
CA VAL A 7 -23.30 16.90 14.42
C VAL A 7 -23.02 15.43 14.69
N ASN A 8 -24.08 14.64 14.62
CA ASN A 8 -24.09 13.21 14.92
C ASN A 8 -23.03 12.48 14.07
N PRO A 9 -21.89 12.03 14.65
CA PRO A 9 -20.79 11.43 13.87
C PRO A 9 -21.19 10.10 13.23
N PHE A 10 -22.29 9.50 13.68
CA PHE A 10 -22.84 8.26 13.12
C PHE A 10 -23.48 8.44 11.72
N ARG A 11 -23.91 9.66 11.33
CA ARG A 11 -24.48 9.90 9.99
C ARG A 11 -23.43 10.08 8.89
N ALA A 12 -22.23 10.56 9.21
CA ALA A 12 -21.10 10.59 8.28
C ALA A 12 -20.45 9.19 8.11
N CYS A 13 -20.51 8.36 9.16
CA CYS A 13 -19.86 7.04 9.18
C CYS A 13 -20.54 6.01 8.26
N ALA A 14 -21.86 6.05 8.06
CA ALA A 14 -22.54 5.09 7.19
C ALA A 14 -22.23 5.30 5.69
N GLY A 15 -22.17 6.57 5.24
CA GLY A 15 -21.83 6.91 3.85
C GLY A 15 -20.37 6.63 3.50
N LEU A 16 -19.44 6.97 4.40
CA LEU A 16 -18.02 6.66 4.26
C LEU A 16 -17.72 5.15 4.32
N ARG A 17 -18.42 4.40 5.18
CA ARG A 17 -18.35 2.92 5.19
C ARG A 17 -18.93 2.31 3.92
N GLY A 18 -20.07 2.84 3.43
CA GLY A 18 -20.67 2.43 2.15
C GLY A 18 -19.75 2.67 0.96
N LEU A 19 -19.09 3.84 0.91
CA LEU A 19 -18.07 4.13 -0.10
C LEU A 19 -16.88 3.18 -0.01
N GLY A 20 -16.47 2.82 1.22
CA GLY A 20 -15.45 1.80 1.44
C GLY A 20 -15.80 0.44 0.85
N TYR A 21 -16.97 -0.10 1.17
CA TYR A 21 -17.43 -1.38 0.59
C TYR A 21 -17.55 -1.32 -0.93
N LEU A 22 -17.94 -0.17 -1.50
CA LEU A 22 -17.95 0.03 -2.94
C LEU A 22 -16.56 -0.09 -3.56
N MET A 23 -15.52 0.48 -2.93
CA MET A 23 -14.14 0.37 -3.43
C MET A 23 -13.62 -1.08 -3.37
N VAL A 24 -13.90 -1.80 -2.29
CA VAL A 24 -13.54 -3.22 -2.17
C VAL A 24 -14.27 -4.06 -3.23
N ALA A 25 -15.56 -3.80 -3.45
CA ALA A 25 -16.34 -4.46 -4.48
C ALA A 25 -15.81 -4.16 -5.89
N LEU A 26 -15.39 -2.91 -6.15
CA LEU A 26 -14.78 -2.51 -7.41
C LEU A 26 -13.46 -3.25 -7.66
N VAL A 27 -12.58 -3.34 -6.66
CA VAL A 27 -11.32 -4.10 -6.76
C VAL A 27 -11.60 -5.57 -7.07
N ALA A 28 -12.57 -6.18 -6.38
CA ALA A 28 -12.98 -7.56 -6.65
C ALA A 28 -13.57 -7.74 -8.06
N ALA A 29 -14.35 -6.78 -8.55
CA ALA A 29 -14.93 -6.81 -9.89
C ALA A 29 -13.84 -6.69 -10.98
N ILE A 30 -12.84 -5.83 -10.79
CA ILE A 30 -11.70 -5.71 -11.71
C ILE A 30 -10.91 -7.02 -11.76
N ALA A 31 -10.60 -7.61 -10.60
CA ALA A 31 -9.92 -8.90 -10.53
C ALA A 31 -10.74 -10.03 -11.20
N ALA A 32 -12.06 -10.03 -11.03
CA ALA A 32 -12.95 -11.00 -11.66
C ALA A 32 -12.97 -10.88 -13.19
N VAL A 33 -12.93 -9.65 -13.72
CA VAL A 33 -12.85 -9.39 -15.17
C VAL A 33 -11.53 -9.92 -15.74
N SER A 34 -10.39 -9.62 -15.09
CA SER A 34 -9.08 -10.19 -15.48
C SER A 34 -9.09 -11.72 -15.41
N TYR A 35 -9.61 -12.30 -14.31
CA TYR A 35 -9.70 -13.75 -14.13
C TYR A 35 -10.50 -14.40 -15.26
N TYR A 36 -11.67 -13.86 -15.59
CA TYR A 36 -12.48 -14.39 -16.68
C TYR A 36 -11.72 -14.33 -18.02
N ALA A 37 -11.14 -13.18 -18.36
CA ALA A 37 -10.43 -13.00 -19.63
C ALA A 37 -9.24 -13.96 -19.77
N VAL A 38 -8.42 -14.09 -18.72
CA VAL A 38 -7.20 -14.92 -18.75
C VAL A 38 -7.52 -16.40 -18.58
N VAL A 39 -8.22 -16.75 -17.50
CA VAL A 39 -8.40 -18.15 -17.07
C VAL A 39 -9.52 -18.82 -17.86
N VAL A 40 -10.68 -18.18 -17.96
CA VAL A 40 -11.87 -18.83 -18.55
C VAL A 40 -11.85 -18.73 -20.07
N TYR A 41 -11.52 -17.56 -20.61
CA TYR A 41 -11.59 -17.32 -22.05
C TYR A 41 -10.30 -17.68 -22.78
N ALA A 42 -9.16 -17.08 -22.42
CA ALA A 42 -7.95 -17.18 -23.24
C ALA A 42 -7.16 -18.49 -23.05
N TRP A 43 -6.92 -18.92 -21.80
CA TRP A 43 -5.96 -20.01 -21.51
C TRP A 43 -6.60 -21.30 -20.99
N GLY A 44 -7.78 -21.23 -20.37
CA GLY A 44 -8.53 -22.41 -19.92
C GLY A 44 -8.86 -23.40 -21.04
N PRO A 45 -9.41 -22.97 -22.20
CA PRO A 45 -9.70 -23.87 -23.31
C PRO A 45 -8.44 -24.55 -23.86
N MET A 46 -7.31 -23.83 -23.92
CA MET A 46 -6.01 -24.37 -24.35
C MET A 46 -5.46 -25.42 -23.38
N LEU A 47 -5.68 -25.24 -22.08
CA LEU A 47 -5.35 -26.26 -21.07
C LEU A 47 -6.22 -27.51 -21.26
N LEU A 48 -7.54 -27.34 -21.47
CA LEU A 48 -8.49 -28.44 -21.60
C LEU A 48 -8.36 -29.21 -22.92
N ALA A 49 -7.91 -28.55 -24.00
CA ALA A 49 -7.68 -29.17 -25.30
C ALA A 49 -6.52 -30.18 -25.30
N GLY A 50 -5.63 -30.13 -24.31
CA GLY A 50 -4.52 -31.06 -24.16
C GLY A 50 -3.35 -30.81 -25.13
N GLY A 51 -2.42 -31.77 -25.20
CA GLY A 51 -1.23 -31.69 -26.05
C GLY A 51 -0.12 -30.80 -25.51
N VAL A 52 0.85 -30.44 -26.36
CA VAL A 52 2.05 -29.66 -25.98
C VAL A 52 1.68 -28.25 -25.50
N ALA A 53 0.64 -27.66 -26.11
CA ALA A 53 0.08 -26.36 -25.73
C ALA A 53 -0.44 -26.34 -24.28
N ALA A 54 -1.06 -27.44 -23.81
CA ALA A 54 -1.63 -27.51 -22.48
C ALA A 54 -0.58 -27.38 -21.35
N ALA A 55 0.65 -27.85 -21.57
CA ALA A 55 1.73 -27.67 -20.59
C ALA A 55 2.12 -26.18 -20.43
N GLY A 56 2.19 -25.44 -21.53
CA GLY A 56 2.41 -23.99 -21.52
C GLY A 56 1.25 -23.25 -20.83
N ALA A 57 0.02 -23.64 -21.14
CA ALA A 57 -1.16 -23.08 -20.49
C ALA A 57 -1.22 -23.36 -18.99
N ALA A 58 -0.85 -24.57 -18.56
CA ALA A 58 -0.76 -24.92 -17.16
C ALA A 58 0.26 -24.04 -16.41
N ALA A 59 1.41 -23.78 -17.01
CA ALA A 59 2.44 -22.91 -16.41
C ALA A 59 1.97 -21.46 -16.27
N VAL A 60 1.33 -20.90 -17.31
CA VAL A 60 0.77 -19.53 -17.27
C VAL A 60 -0.33 -19.42 -16.22
N LEU A 61 -1.27 -20.37 -16.20
CA LEU A 61 -2.36 -20.38 -15.23
C LEU A 61 -1.85 -20.60 -13.81
N ALA A 62 -0.81 -21.42 -13.61
CA ALA A 62 -0.19 -21.57 -12.30
C ALA A 62 0.46 -20.25 -11.83
N ALA A 63 1.19 -19.56 -12.70
CA ALA A 63 1.79 -18.27 -12.39
C ALA A 63 0.72 -17.23 -12.02
N PHE A 64 -0.35 -17.13 -12.81
CA PHE A 64 -1.50 -16.28 -12.53
C PHE A 64 -2.10 -16.56 -11.15
N HIS A 65 -2.42 -17.82 -10.83
CA HIS A 65 -3.03 -18.15 -9.53
C HIS A 65 -2.09 -17.89 -8.34
N VAL A 66 -0.78 -18.09 -8.50
CA VAL A 66 0.20 -17.77 -7.46
C VAL A 66 0.26 -16.26 -7.21
N LEU A 67 0.30 -15.45 -8.28
CA LEU A 67 0.28 -14.00 -8.19
C LEU A 67 -1.03 -13.50 -7.57
N LEU A 68 -2.17 -13.98 -8.05
CA LEU A 68 -3.49 -13.66 -7.49
C LEU A 68 -3.58 -14.00 -5.99
N ALA A 69 -3.08 -15.18 -5.58
CA ALA A 69 -3.05 -15.55 -4.17
C ALA A 69 -2.18 -14.60 -3.34
N MET A 70 -1.02 -14.19 -3.85
CA MET A 70 -0.14 -13.21 -3.19
C MET A 70 -0.76 -11.82 -3.13
N ILE A 71 -1.45 -11.37 -4.18
CA ILE A 71 -2.20 -10.11 -4.20
C ILE A 71 -3.28 -10.13 -3.13
N LEU A 72 -4.10 -11.18 -3.09
CA LEU A 72 -5.16 -11.32 -2.11
C LEU A 72 -4.60 -11.32 -0.68
N TRP A 73 -3.53 -12.07 -0.43
CA TRP A 73 -2.91 -12.09 0.89
C TRP A 73 -2.39 -10.69 1.28
N CYS A 74 -1.66 -10.01 0.41
CA CYS A 74 -1.16 -8.66 0.69
C CYS A 74 -2.31 -7.65 0.87
N TYR A 75 -3.33 -7.69 0.02
CA TYR A 75 -4.49 -6.81 0.09
C TYR A 75 -5.23 -6.97 1.42
N LEU A 76 -5.54 -8.21 1.82
CA LEU A 76 -6.18 -8.51 3.11
C LEU A 76 -5.32 -7.99 4.28
N MET A 77 -3.99 -8.18 4.22
CA MET A 77 -3.08 -7.68 5.25
C MET A 77 -3.09 -6.15 5.33
N VAL A 78 -3.12 -5.42 4.21
CA VAL A 78 -3.20 -3.94 4.22
C VAL A 78 -4.54 -3.44 4.75
N VAL A 79 -5.64 -4.05 4.29
CA VAL A 79 -7.02 -3.65 4.64
C VAL A 79 -7.29 -3.87 6.13
N PHE A 80 -6.90 -5.04 6.67
CA PHE A 80 -7.27 -5.43 8.04
C PHE A 80 -6.22 -5.12 9.11
N THR A 81 -4.98 -4.81 8.73
CA THR A 81 -3.97 -4.40 9.71
C THR A 81 -4.18 -2.95 10.13
N ASP A 82 -4.24 -2.70 11.44
CA ASP A 82 -4.21 -1.35 11.99
C ASP A 82 -2.90 -0.65 11.58
N PRO A 83 -2.94 0.51 10.89
CA PRO A 83 -1.74 1.16 10.35
C PRO A 83 -0.78 1.70 11.42
N GLY A 84 -1.20 1.69 12.70
CA GLY A 84 -0.49 2.25 13.83
C GLY A 84 -1.30 3.36 14.47
N ALA A 85 -1.90 3.09 15.62
CA ALA A 85 -2.54 4.08 16.49
C ALA A 85 -1.54 4.62 17.52
N VAL A 86 -1.69 5.90 17.86
CA VAL A 86 -0.93 6.51 18.97
C VAL A 86 -1.51 6.02 20.30
N PRO A 87 -0.69 5.53 21.25
CA PRO A 87 -1.13 5.21 22.60
C PRO A 87 -1.85 6.38 23.29
N GLU A 88 -2.81 6.09 24.15
CA GLU A 88 -3.48 7.12 24.94
C GLU A 88 -2.48 7.82 25.87
N ASN A 89 -2.65 9.13 26.06
CA ASN A 89 -1.78 9.95 26.91
C ASN A 89 -0.30 9.88 26.53
N TRP A 90 0.01 9.65 25.25
CA TRP A 90 1.38 9.63 24.77
C TRP A 90 2.02 11.00 24.97
N ARG A 91 3.20 11.00 25.60
CA ARG A 91 4.03 12.17 25.87
C ARG A 91 5.46 11.86 25.45
N HIS A 92 6.21 12.90 25.08
CA HIS A 92 7.61 12.75 24.74
C HIS A 92 8.42 12.53 26.03
N ASP A 93 9.36 11.59 26.07
CA ASP A 93 10.14 11.25 27.28
C ASP A 93 10.89 12.44 27.90
N ALA A 94 11.14 13.49 27.10
CA ALA A 94 11.71 14.76 27.56
C ALA A 94 10.81 15.52 28.57
N GLU A 95 9.53 15.18 28.69
CA GLU A 95 8.65 15.69 29.75
C GLU A 95 8.80 14.95 31.10
N TYR A 96 9.44 13.77 31.12
CA TYR A 96 9.56 12.94 32.33
C TYR A 96 10.81 13.26 33.16
N SER A 97 11.88 13.76 32.53
CA SER A 97 13.04 14.30 33.22
C SER A 97 12.75 15.72 33.71
N GLY A 98 12.02 15.82 34.82
CA GLY A 98 11.77 17.07 35.54
C GLY A 98 13.03 17.64 36.17
N ASP A 99 13.98 18.11 35.36
CA ASP A 99 15.02 19.03 35.81
C ASP A 99 14.57 20.47 35.46
N PRO A 100 14.19 21.31 36.43
CA PRO A 100 13.74 22.67 36.18
C PRO A 100 14.85 23.64 35.72
N GLY A 101 16.06 23.14 35.42
CA GLY A 101 17.26 23.95 35.23
C GLY A 101 17.92 23.92 33.84
N SER A 102 17.61 22.99 32.94
CA SER A 102 18.28 22.95 31.63
C SER A 102 17.49 23.71 30.57
N SER A 103 17.73 25.03 30.48
CA SER A 103 17.49 25.78 29.25
C SER A 103 18.50 25.36 28.19
N SER A 104 18.37 24.16 27.64
CA SER A 104 18.96 23.83 26.35
C SER A 104 17.96 24.28 25.28
N GLU A 105 18.23 25.44 24.69
CA GLU A 105 17.68 25.86 23.40
C GLU A 105 18.21 24.94 22.28
N GLU A 106 18.08 23.62 22.43
CA GLU A 106 18.30 22.69 21.33
C GLU A 106 17.12 22.80 20.38
N GLN A 107 17.41 23.10 19.11
CA GLN A 107 16.47 23.21 18.01
C GLN A 107 15.86 21.84 17.62
N GLY A 108 15.56 20.99 18.60
CA GLY A 108 14.70 19.82 18.44
C GLY A 108 13.26 20.28 18.45
N SER A 109 12.56 20.14 17.30
CA SER A 109 11.17 20.53 17.12
C SER A 109 10.31 20.24 18.36
N ALA A 110 9.69 21.27 18.93
CA ALA A 110 8.76 21.13 20.06
C ALA A 110 7.80 19.95 19.82
N PRO A 111 7.56 19.08 20.83
CA PRO A 111 6.71 17.90 20.66
C PRO A 111 5.34 18.32 20.11
N SER A 112 5.05 17.88 18.89
CA SER A 112 3.86 18.35 18.19
C SER A 112 2.62 17.74 18.85
N TYR A 113 1.60 18.56 19.13
CA TYR A 113 0.36 18.11 19.76
C TYR A 113 -0.77 18.00 18.72
N CYS A 114 -1.70 17.07 18.91
CA CYS A 114 -2.91 16.99 18.09
C CYS A 114 -4.11 17.56 18.83
N SER A 115 -4.58 18.75 18.45
CA SER A 115 -5.78 19.35 19.04
C SER A 115 -7.07 18.57 18.75
N ARG A 116 -7.13 17.80 17.66
CA ARG A 116 -8.33 16.98 17.35
C ARG A 116 -8.40 15.70 18.19
N CYS A 117 -7.25 15.07 18.42
CA CYS A 117 -7.16 13.85 19.23
C CYS A 117 -6.88 14.14 20.71
N GLN A 118 -6.59 15.40 21.07
CA GLN A 118 -6.17 15.83 22.40
C GLN A 118 -5.02 14.97 22.98
N ASN A 119 -4.05 14.63 22.13
CA ASN A 119 -2.94 13.73 22.49
C ASN A 119 -1.62 14.23 21.89
N GLY A 120 -0.49 13.86 22.51
CA GLY A 120 0.83 14.10 21.93
C GLY A 120 1.00 13.34 20.61
N LYS A 121 1.79 13.89 19.68
CA LYS A 121 2.11 13.23 18.42
C LYS A 121 3.55 12.70 18.46
N PRO A 122 3.73 11.38 18.31
CA PRO A 122 5.03 10.79 18.04
C PRO A 122 5.68 11.38 16.78
N PRO A 123 7.00 11.22 16.62
CA PRO A 123 7.68 11.56 15.38
C PRO A 123 7.00 10.92 14.17
N ARG A 124 6.92 11.65 13.04
CA ARG A 124 6.34 11.18 11.76
C ARG A 124 4.85 10.82 11.83
N CYS A 125 4.16 11.17 12.91
CA CYS A 125 2.73 10.93 13.08
C CYS A 125 1.89 12.09 12.50
N HIS A 126 0.87 11.75 11.72
CA HIS A 126 -0.07 12.74 11.18
C HIS A 126 -1.53 12.36 11.50
N HIS A 127 -2.40 13.37 11.61
CA HIS A 127 -3.83 13.16 11.83
C HIS A 127 -4.53 12.94 10.48
N CYS A 128 -5.15 11.78 10.29
CA CYS A 128 -6.01 11.51 9.15
C CYS A 128 -7.45 11.92 9.48
N SER A 129 -8.00 12.87 8.73
CA SER A 129 -9.41 13.28 8.89
C SER A 129 -10.40 12.20 8.47
N VAL A 130 -10.04 11.33 7.53
CA VAL A 130 -10.91 10.23 7.05
C VAL A 130 -11.00 9.13 8.11
N CYS A 131 -9.88 8.70 8.67
CA CYS A 131 -9.85 7.75 9.78
C CYS A 131 -10.19 8.40 11.14
N ASN A 132 -10.27 9.74 11.18
CA ASN A 132 -10.48 10.56 12.37
C ASN A 132 -9.56 10.21 13.56
N ARG A 133 -8.29 9.97 13.27
CA ARG A 133 -7.28 9.62 14.28
C ARG A 133 -5.86 9.96 13.83
N CYS A 134 -4.94 10.05 14.78
CA CYS A 134 -3.51 10.09 14.51
C CYS A 134 -2.98 8.71 14.10
N VAL A 135 -2.19 8.68 13.03
CA VAL A 135 -1.59 7.46 12.46
C VAL A 135 -0.07 7.56 12.53
N LEU A 136 0.56 6.52 13.09
CA LEU A 136 2.01 6.41 13.22
C LEU A 136 2.67 6.26 11.85
N LYS A 137 3.76 7.00 11.61
CA LYS A 137 4.49 7.06 10.32
C LYS A 137 3.53 7.14 9.12
N MET A 138 2.53 8.01 9.21
CA MET A 138 1.47 8.09 8.22
C MET A 138 2.07 8.44 6.86
N ASP A 139 1.77 7.63 5.85
CA ASP A 139 2.11 7.92 4.48
C ASP A 139 0.94 8.60 3.79
N HIS A 140 -0.19 7.90 3.65
CA HIS A 140 -1.42 8.46 3.10
C HIS A 140 -2.66 7.68 3.53
N HIS A 141 -3.83 8.24 3.28
CA HIS A 141 -5.08 7.48 3.31
C HIS A 141 -5.37 6.93 1.92
N CYS A 142 -5.47 5.61 1.79
CA CYS A 142 -5.64 4.96 0.49
C CYS A 142 -7.09 4.47 0.33
N ILE A 143 -7.79 5.06 -0.64
CA ILE A 143 -9.19 4.72 -0.94
C ILE A 143 -9.36 3.29 -1.46
N TRP A 144 -8.35 2.73 -2.14
CA TRP A 144 -8.40 1.39 -2.74
C TRP A 144 -8.37 0.25 -1.72
N VAL A 145 -7.77 0.51 -0.55
CA VAL A 145 -7.70 -0.42 0.58
C VAL A 145 -8.56 0.04 1.76
N VAL A 146 -9.26 1.17 1.62
CA VAL A 146 -10.16 1.76 2.62
C VAL A 146 -9.50 1.88 4.01
N ASN A 147 -8.20 2.17 4.01
CA ASN A 147 -7.39 2.24 5.23
C ASN A 147 -6.27 3.26 5.06
N CYS A 148 -5.74 3.76 6.16
CA CYS A 148 -4.47 4.45 6.11
C CYS A 148 -3.33 3.47 5.84
N VAL A 149 -2.31 3.96 5.15
CA VAL A 149 -1.00 3.31 5.04
C VAL A 149 -0.07 4.02 6.02
N GLY A 150 0.48 3.26 6.95
CA GLY A 150 1.30 3.77 8.05
C GLY A 150 2.35 2.76 8.50
N ALA A 151 2.93 2.97 9.68
CA ALA A 151 4.06 2.20 10.20
C ALA A 151 3.88 0.67 10.11
N ARG A 152 2.69 0.17 10.47
CA ARG A 152 2.45 -1.26 10.69
C ARG A 152 1.97 -2.03 9.46
N ASN A 153 1.56 -1.34 8.39
CA ASN A 153 1.05 -1.98 7.18
C ASN A 153 1.75 -1.52 5.88
N TYR A 154 2.77 -0.65 5.97
CA TYR A 154 3.46 -0.12 4.78
C TYR A 154 4.11 -1.20 3.92
N LYS A 155 4.76 -2.21 4.53
CA LYS A 155 5.33 -3.34 3.79
C LYS A 155 4.28 -4.10 2.99
N TYR A 156 3.13 -4.38 3.60
CA TYR A 156 2.05 -5.10 2.94
C TYR A 156 1.53 -4.32 1.74
N PHE A 157 1.48 -2.99 1.87
CA PHE A 157 1.08 -2.09 0.79
C PHE A 157 2.09 -2.13 -0.36
N LEU A 158 3.39 -2.03 -0.08
CA LEU A 158 4.42 -2.13 -1.11
C LEU A 158 4.39 -3.48 -1.84
N LEU A 159 4.21 -4.59 -1.11
CA LEU A 159 4.07 -5.91 -1.72
C LEU A 159 2.80 -6.01 -2.58
N PHE A 160 1.68 -5.48 -2.10
CA PHE A 160 0.44 -5.39 -2.88
C PHE A 160 0.66 -4.65 -4.21
N LEU A 161 1.39 -3.53 -4.22
CA LEU A 161 1.72 -2.82 -5.46
C LEU A 161 2.58 -3.67 -6.40
N VAL A 162 3.65 -4.29 -5.89
CA VAL A 162 4.58 -5.08 -6.71
C VAL A 162 3.89 -6.31 -7.30
N TYR A 163 3.09 -7.04 -6.52
CA TYR A 163 2.38 -8.21 -7.02
C TYR A 163 1.26 -7.84 -7.99
N THR A 164 0.53 -6.74 -7.75
CA THR A 164 -0.48 -6.25 -8.70
C THR A 164 0.17 -5.81 -10.01
N PHE A 165 1.34 -5.17 -9.94
CA PHE A 165 2.10 -4.82 -11.14
C PHE A 165 2.55 -6.07 -11.90
N ALA A 166 3.09 -7.08 -11.22
CA ALA A 166 3.50 -8.33 -11.86
C ALA A 166 2.33 -9.06 -12.53
N GLU A 167 1.17 -9.14 -11.87
CA GLU A 167 -0.05 -9.74 -12.42
C GLU A 167 -0.56 -8.97 -13.64
N THR A 168 -0.67 -7.65 -13.55
CA THR A 168 -1.16 -6.83 -14.66
C THR A 168 -0.22 -6.87 -15.87
N VAL A 169 1.10 -7.01 -15.66
CA VAL A 169 2.07 -7.29 -16.73
C VAL A 169 1.82 -8.67 -17.35
N LEU A 170 1.66 -9.71 -16.53
CA LEU A 170 1.34 -11.06 -17.01
C LEU A 170 0.08 -11.04 -17.86
N ASP A 171 -1.03 -10.52 -17.32
CA ASP A 171 -2.33 -10.40 -17.98
C ASP A 171 -2.22 -9.66 -19.32
N THR A 172 -1.51 -8.53 -19.35
CA THR A 172 -1.31 -7.75 -20.58
C THR A 172 -0.57 -8.58 -21.63
N LEU A 173 0.51 -9.27 -21.25
CA LEU A 173 1.31 -10.07 -22.20
C LEU A 173 0.53 -11.28 -22.73
N VAL A 174 -0.21 -11.97 -21.86
CA VAL A 174 -0.92 -13.21 -22.23
C VAL A 174 -2.23 -12.94 -22.98
N LEU A 175 -2.81 -11.76 -22.82
CA LEU A 175 -4.00 -11.31 -23.58
C LEU A 175 -3.63 -10.60 -24.89
N LEU A 176 -2.39 -10.14 -25.07
CA LEU A 176 -1.95 -9.39 -26.27
C LEU A 176 -2.28 -10.09 -27.60
N PRO A 177 -2.07 -11.42 -27.78
CA PRO A 177 -2.42 -12.08 -29.05
C PRO A 177 -3.91 -11.99 -29.36
N ASN A 178 -4.76 -12.24 -28.36
CA ASN A 178 -6.22 -12.14 -28.50
C ASN A 178 -6.66 -10.70 -28.78
N PHE A 179 -5.99 -9.71 -28.16
CA PHE A 179 -6.26 -8.30 -28.40
C PHE A 179 -5.85 -7.86 -29.81
N ILE A 180 -4.76 -8.41 -30.37
CA ILE A 180 -4.37 -8.15 -31.77
C ILE A 180 -5.37 -8.80 -32.73
N GLU A 181 -5.80 -10.04 -32.45
CA GLU A 181 -6.82 -10.75 -33.25
C GLU A 181 -8.16 -10.00 -33.29
N PHE A 182 -8.51 -9.28 -32.22
CA PHE A 182 -9.67 -8.39 -32.20
C PHE A 182 -9.64 -7.30 -33.27
N PHE A 183 -8.47 -6.89 -33.76
CA PHE A 183 -8.36 -5.92 -34.87
C PHE A 183 -8.17 -6.58 -36.24
N GLN A 184 -8.13 -7.91 -36.30
CA GLN A 184 -8.03 -8.70 -37.53
C GLN A 184 -9.41 -9.14 -38.03
N ASP A 185 -9.47 -9.67 -39.26
CA ASP A 185 -10.68 -9.95 -40.04
C ASP A 185 -11.84 -10.58 -39.23
N GLU A 186 -12.99 -9.92 -39.24
CA GLU A 186 -14.18 -10.31 -38.46
C GLU A 186 -14.75 -11.67 -38.89
N SER A 187 -14.47 -12.11 -40.12
CA SER A 187 -15.00 -13.34 -40.70
C SER A 187 -14.55 -14.64 -40.02
N ARG A 188 -13.55 -14.57 -39.13
CA ARG A 188 -13.02 -15.73 -38.38
C ARG A 188 -13.50 -15.82 -36.92
N ARG A 189 -14.31 -14.87 -36.45
CA ARG A 189 -14.70 -14.81 -35.03
C ARG A 189 -15.85 -15.76 -34.72
N SER A 190 -15.57 -16.79 -33.93
CA SER A 190 -16.59 -17.69 -33.34
C SER A 190 -17.01 -17.27 -31.92
N SER A 191 -16.37 -16.27 -31.33
CA SER A 191 -16.62 -15.80 -29.96
C SER A 191 -17.85 -14.90 -29.85
N SER A 192 -18.51 -14.92 -28.68
CA SER A 192 -19.67 -14.06 -28.43
C SER A 192 -19.26 -12.57 -28.33
N PRO A 193 -20.13 -11.62 -28.69
CA PRO A 193 -19.84 -10.19 -28.50
C PRO A 193 -19.51 -9.81 -27.05
N GLY A 194 -20.09 -10.51 -26.08
CA GLY A 194 -19.82 -10.29 -24.66
C GLY A 194 -18.40 -10.68 -24.27
N ASP A 195 -17.93 -11.83 -24.72
CA ASP A 195 -16.57 -12.29 -24.44
C ASP A 195 -15.51 -11.35 -25.02
N ILE A 196 -15.75 -10.89 -26.25
CA ILE A 196 -14.89 -9.93 -26.93
C ILE A 196 -14.83 -8.60 -26.16
N ALA A 197 -15.99 -8.10 -25.70
CA ALA A 197 -16.04 -6.88 -24.91
C ALA A 197 -15.29 -7.02 -23.57
N ILE A 198 -15.44 -8.17 -22.89
CA ILE A 198 -14.72 -8.45 -21.64
C ILE A 198 -13.21 -8.51 -21.90
N LEU A 199 -12.77 -9.16 -22.98
CA LEU A 199 -11.35 -9.25 -23.32
C LEU A 199 -10.74 -7.88 -23.60
N PHE A 200 -11.43 -7.06 -24.41
CA PHE A 200 -10.99 -5.70 -24.70
C PHE A 200 -10.89 -4.87 -23.43
N LEU A 201 -11.92 -4.91 -22.58
CA LEU A 201 -11.94 -4.22 -21.29
C LEU A 201 -10.81 -4.69 -20.38
N ALA A 202 -10.60 -6.00 -20.24
CA ALA A 202 -9.55 -6.58 -19.42
C ALA A 202 -8.16 -6.15 -19.91
N PHE A 203 -7.90 -6.21 -21.22
CA PHE A 203 -6.60 -5.79 -21.76
C PHE A 203 -6.32 -4.31 -21.51
N VAL A 204 -7.29 -3.43 -21.80
CA VAL A 204 -7.12 -1.98 -21.61
C VAL A 204 -6.95 -1.63 -20.14
N LEU A 205 -7.73 -2.25 -19.24
CA LEU A 205 -7.59 -2.04 -17.80
C LEU A 205 -6.21 -2.49 -17.30
N ASN A 206 -5.76 -3.69 -17.65
CA ASN A 206 -4.46 -4.20 -17.23
C ASN A 206 -3.32 -3.31 -17.75
N LEU A 207 -3.35 -2.90 -19.01
CA LEU A 207 -2.35 -1.97 -19.56
C LEU A 207 -2.34 -0.63 -18.82
N ALA A 208 -3.50 -0.07 -18.49
CA ALA A 208 -3.60 1.17 -17.72
C ALA A 208 -3.04 0.99 -16.29
N PHE A 209 -3.28 -0.15 -15.65
CA PHE A 209 -2.70 -0.47 -14.35
C PHE A 209 -1.18 -0.65 -14.43
N VAL A 210 -0.63 -1.33 -15.44
CA VAL A 210 0.82 -1.46 -15.63
C VAL A 210 1.49 -0.09 -15.66
N LEU A 211 0.97 0.82 -16.49
CA LEU A 211 1.55 2.16 -16.66
C LEU A 211 1.45 3.00 -15.38
N SER A 212 0.29 3.00 -14.72
CA SER A 212 0.08 3.78 -13.49
C SER A 212 0.85 3.21 -12.29
N LEU A 213 0.87 1.89 -12.12
CA LEU A 213 1.59 1.22 -11.03
C LEU A 213 3.11 1.33 -11.19
N LEU A 214 3.64 1.35 -12.42
CA LEU A 214 5.07 1.57 -12.65
C LEU A 214 5.53 2.90 -12.06
N CYS A 215 4.80 3.99 -12.34
CA CYS A 215 5.10 5.30 -11.78
C CYS A 215 4.96 5.31 -10.25
N PHE A 216 3.91 4.66 -9.74
CA PHE A 216 3.63 4.63 -8.30
C PHE A 216 4.67 3.82 -7.51
N ILE A 217 5.10 2.67 -8.03
CA ILE A 217 6.19 1.87 -7.48
C ILE A 217 7.51 2.65 -7.55
N GLY A 218 7.78 3.37 -8.63
CA GLY A 218 8.96 4.22 -8.76
C GLY A 218 9.02 5.28 -7.66
N MET A 219 7.92 6.00 -7.43
CA MET A 219 7.80 6.95 -6.33
C MET A 219 8.01 6.30 -4.97
N HIS A 220 7.32 5.20 -4.66
CA HIS A 220 7.48 4.52 -3.38
C HIS A 220 8.87 3.92 -3.18
N THR A 221 9.54 3.49 -4.24
CA THR A 221 10.95 3.07 -4.19
C THR A 221 11.83 4.24 -3.78
N SER A 222 11.62 5.43 -4.33
CA SER A 222 12.33 6.65 -3.89
C SER A 222 12.06 6.96 -2.42
N LEU A 223 10.79 6.89 -1.97
CA LEU A 223 10.42 7.10 -0.57
C LEU A 223 11.12 6.12 0.38
N VAL A 224 11.07 4.82 0.07
CA VAL A 224 11.68 3.78 0.90
C VAL A 224 13.20 3.90 0.92
N THR A 225 13.83 4.14 -0.24
CA THR A 225 15.30 4.26 -0.31
C THR A 225 15.83 5.51 0.39
N SER A 226 15.03 6.57 0.54
CA SER A 226 15.35 7.78 1.32
C SER A 226 14.74 7.80 2.73
N ASN A 227 14.06 6.72 3.17
CA ASN A 227 13.32 6.62 4.43
C ASN A 227 12.39 7.82 4.70
N THR A 228 11.65 8.23 3.69
CA THR A 228 10.63 9.27 3.77
C THR A 228 9.24 8.70 3.57
N THR A 229 8.24 9.44 4.02
CA THR A 229 6.83 9.27 3.67
C THR A 229 6.44 10.32 2.63
N SER A 230 5.32 10.11 1.92
CA SER A 230 4.79 11.12 0.99
C SER A 230 4.49 12.45 1.69
N ILE A 231 4.04 12.43 2.94
CA ILE A 231 3.78 13.65 3.72
C ILE A 231 5.08 14.40 4.01
N GLU A 232 6.11 13.71 4.47
CA GLU A 232 7.42 14.34 4.74
C GLU A 232 8.03 14.96 3.49
N VAL A 233 7.84 14.34 2.32
CA VAL A 233 8.29 14.92 1.05
C VAL A 233 7.48 16.17 0.71
N TYR A 234 6.16 16.15 0.89
CA TYR A 234 5.29 17.29 0.62
C TYR A 234 5.54 18.48 1.57
N GLU A 235 5.78 18.22 2.85
CA GLU A 235 5.97 19.26 3.86
C GLU A 235 7.36 19.93 3.78
N ARG A 236 8.34 19.27 3.15
CA ARG A 236 9.72 19.76 3.13
C ARG A 236 9.91 20.93 2.17
N LYS A 237 10.22 22.10 2.73
CA LYS A 237 10.42 23.33 1.95
C LYS A 237 11.86 23.65 1.56
N LYS A 238 12.90 23.25 2.33
CA LYS A 238 14.29 23.76 2.11
C LYS A 238 15.52 22.92 2.53
N SER A 239 15.42 21.78 3.21
CA SER A 239 16.64 21.10 3.72
C SER A 239 17.30 20.18 2.67
N VAL A 240 18.62 19.96 2.78
CA VAL A 240 19.42 19.12 1.87
C VAL A 240 19.43 17.64 2.28
N SER A 241 19.40 17.31 3.58
CA SER A 241 19.46 15.93 4.10
C SER A 241 18.17 15.46 4.80
N TRP A 242 17.85 14.17 4.67
CA TRP A 242 16.69 13.54 5.32
C TRP A 242 17.09 12.99 6.69
N LYS A 243 16.43 13.45 7.76
CA LYS A 243 16.75 13.10 9.17
C LYS A 243 16.81 11.58 9.43
N TYR A 244 15.91 10.82 8.81
CA TYR A 244 15.77 9.37 9.02
C TYR A 244 16.48 8.52 7.95
N ASP A 245 17.20 9.12 7.00
CA ASP A 245 17.87 8.38 5.93
C ASP A 245 19.18 7.76 6.41
N LEU A 246 19.16 6.46 6.69
CA LEU A 246 20.32 5.70 7.19
C LEU A 246 21.14 5.05 6.07
N GLY A 247 20.87 5.40 4.81
CA GLY A 247 21.35 4.71 3.62
C GLY A 247 20.40 3.60 3.16
N TRP A 248 20.31 3.42 1.83
CA TRP A 248 19.25 2.64 1.17
C TRP A 248 19.05 1.22 1.72
N ARG A 249 20.12 0.50 2.09
CA ARG A 249 20.02 -0.86 2.66
C ARG A 249 19.34 -0.87 4.02
N ARG A 250 19.80 0.00 4.92
CA ARG A 250 19.24 0.11 6.27
C ARG A 250 17.81 0.64 6.22
N ASN A 251 17.52 1.55 5.29
CA ASN A 251 16.17 2.07 5.07
C ASN A 251 15.20 0.97 4.62
N LEU A 252 15.63 0.08 3.71
CA LEU A 252 14.84 -1.10 3.34
C LEU A 252 14.61 -2.01 4.56
N GLU A 253 15.62 -2.23 5.40
CA GLU A 253 15.48 -3.05 6.60
C GLU A 253 14.51 -2.46 7.63
N GLN A 254 14.41 -1.13 7.73
CA GLN A 254 13.38 -0.46 8.54
C GLN A 254 11.94 -0.73 8.07
N VAL A 255 11.75 -1.22 6.84
CA VAL A 255 10.42 -1.52 6.27
C VAL A 255 10.20 -3.03 6.16
N PHE A 256 11.17 -3.77 5.61
CA PHE A 256 11.02 -5.18 5.26
C PHE A 256 11.52 -6.15 6.34
N GLY A 257 12.29 -5.66 7.32
CA GLY A 257 12.99 -6.47 8.31
C GLY A 257 14.40 -6.87 7.86
N THR A 258 15.18 -7.41 8.79
CA THR A 258 16.55 -7.88 8.54
C THR A 258 16.57 -9.23 7.81
N LYS A 259 15.60 -10.09 8.07
CA LYS A 259 15.51 -11.44 7.48
C LYS A 259 14.96 -11.40 6.06
N LYS A 260 15.86 -11.51 5.07
CA LYS A 260 15.55 -11.42 3.63
C LYS A 260 14.53 -12.44 3.14
N LEU A 261 14.44 -13.61 3.79
CA LEU A 261 13.43 -14.64 3.48
C LEU A 261 12.00 -14.09 3.55
N PHE A 262 11.74 -13.14 4.45
CA PHE A 262 10.41 -12.56 4.63
C PHE A 262 10.17 -11.34 3.73
N TRP A 263 11.12 -10.93 2.88
CA TRP A 263 10.98 -9.70 2.10
C TRP A 263 9.84 -9.76 1.08
N PHE A 264 9.61 -10.94 0.50
CA PHE A 264 8.61 -11.17 -0.55
C PHE A 264 7.34 -11.85 -0.02
N VAL A 265 7.11 -11.84 1.28
CA VAL A 265 5.86 -12.33 1.87
C VAL A 265 5.32 -11.32 2.86
N PRO A 266 4.01 -11.19 3.03
CA PRO A 266 3.41 -10.20 3.92
C PRO A 266 3.47 -10.68 5.38
N LEU A 267 4.67 -11.02 5.84
CA LEU A 267 4.98 -11.51 7.19
C LEU A 267 6.24 -10.83 7.71
N TYR A 268 6.38 -10.79 9.02
CA TYR A 268 7.63 -10.39 9.71
C TYR A 268 8.10 -11.54 10.59
N SER A 269 9.41 -11.58 10.85
CA SER A 269 9.92 -12.44 11.92
C SER A 269 9.62 -11.81 13.28
N ALA A 270 9.39 -12.63 14.31
CA ALA A 270 9.14 -12.14 15.67
C ALA A 270 10.31 -11.28 16.20
N GLU A 271 11.53 -11.64 15.81
CA GLU A 271 12.74 -10.89 16.14
C GLU A 271 12.74 -9.49 15.50
N ASP A 272 12.36 -9.37 14.22
CA ASP A 272 12.27 -8.05 13.57
C ASP A 272 11.21 -7.17 14.23
N LEU A 273 10.04 -7.74 14.59
CA LEU A 273 8.97 -7.01 15.27
C LEU A 273 9.39 -6.47 16.65
N HIS A 274 10.29 -7.17 17.34
CA HIS A 274 10.82 -6.75 18.63
C HIS A 274 12.00 -5.77 18.49
N ASN A 275 12.92 -6.03 17.56
CA ASN A 275 14.21 -5.35 17.49
C ASN A 275 14.23 -4.12 16.56
N ILE A 276 13.19 -3.89 15.76
CA ILE A 276 13.13 -2.75 14.83
C ILE A 276 12.04 -1.76 15.30
N PRO A 277 12.40 -0.72 16.07
CA PRO A 277 11.43 0.23 16.62
C PRO A 277 10.56 0.91 15.57
N ALA A 278 11.10 1.14 14.37
CA ALA A 278 10.38 1.76 13.26
C ALA A 278 9.15 0.97 12.78
N LEU A 279 9.12 -0.36 12.99
CA LEU A 279 7.95 -1.19 12.71
C LEU A 279 6.83 -0.94 13.72
N GLY A 280 7.18 -0.61 14.97
CA GLY A 280 6.24 -0.17 16.01
C GLY A 280 5.68 1.23 15.75
N GLY A 281 6.50 2.09 15.13
CA GLY A 281 6.11 3.41 14.61
C GLY A 281 6.20 4.57 15.61
N LEU A 282 6.67 4.32 16.83
CA LEU A 282 6.84 5.34 17.88
C LEU A 282 8.23 5.97 17.86
N GLU A 283 9.25 5.20 17.48
CA GLU A 283 10.64 5.61 17.49
C GLU A 283 11.30 5.29 16.15
N PHE A 284 12.22 6.15 15.73
CA PHE A 284 12.95 5.99 14.48
C PHE A 284 14.41 6.34 14.68
N PRO A 285 15.35 5.48 14.25
CA PRO A 285 16.76 5.85 14.22
C PRO A 285 16.97 7.05 13.31
N THR A 286 17.79 7.99 13.75
CA THR A 286 18.18 9.18 13.00
C THR A 286 19.63 9.07 12.55
N ARG A 287 20.02 9.84 11.54
CA ARG A 287 21.43 9.98 11.21
C ARG A 287 22.18 10.69 12.35
N SER A 288 23.46 10.35 12.53
CA SER A 288 24.33 10.95 13.54
C SER A 288 24.62 12.43 13.28
N ASP A 289 24.61 12.87 12.01
CA ASP A 289 24.77 14.27 11.59
C ASP A 289 23.45 15.05 11.59
N ALA A 290 22.33 14.41 11.92
CA ALA A 290 21.02 15.06 12.07
C ALA A 290 20.76 15.54 13.52
N ILE A 291 21.74 15.39 14.41
CA ILE A 291 21.78 16.00 15.73
C ILE A 291 22.66 17.25 15.62
N VAL A 292 22.08 18.35 15.14
CA VAL A 292 22.62 19.72 15.25
C VAL A 292 21.45 20.64 15.54
#